data_AF-A0A0Q7WI60-F1
#
_entry.id   AF-A0A0Q7WI60-F1
#
_cell.length_a   1.000
_cell.length_b   1.000
_cell.length_c   1.000
_cell.angle_alpha   90.00
_cell.angle_beta   90.00
_cell.angle_gamma   90.00
#
_symmetry.space_group_name_H-M   'P 1'
#
loop_
_entity.id
_entity.type
_entity.pdbx_description
1 polymer ?
#
loop_
_entity_poly.entity_id
_entity_poly.type
_entity_poly.pdbx_seq_one_letter_code
_entity_poly.pdbx_strand_id
1 'polypeptide(L)'
;MPEPSDSDRRKAAQLSPEVATTRLIACVEAGHDVWFKCQYCGMERTWGRGEMLSRRLRKHLSWTIDRVQRAATCPMKGCGGPMPIIRLMQGGYQDGFDRSDARRRRAWLVETLLDAGIMPEDAGLTSSAPG
;
A
#
# COMPACT_ATOMS: atom_id res chain seq x y z
N MET A 1 -7.27 -14.06 -28.08
CA MET A 1 -7.26 -12.60 -27.82
C MET A 1 -5.87 -12.06 -28.14
N PRO A 2 -5.74 -10.92 -28.84
CA PRO A 2 -4.45 -10.29 -29.06
C PRO A 2 -3.82 -9.85 -27.74
N GLU A 3 -2.51 -9.82 -27.69
CA GLU A 3 -1.77 -9.33 -26.52
C GLU A 3 -2.02 -7.82 -26.33
N PRO A 4 -2.25 -7.33 -25.10
CA PRO A 4 -2.50 -5.91 -24.85
C PRO A 4 -1.32 -5.05 -25.29
N SER A 5 -1.62 -3.93 -25.97
CA SER A 5 -0.60 -2.95 -26.36
C SER A 5 0.02 -2.27 -25.14
N ASP A 6 1.19 -1.68 -25.30
CA ASP A 6 1.82 -0.88 -24.24
C ASP A 6 0.94 0.30 -23.78
N SER A 7 0.15 0.87 -24.69
CA SER A 7 -0.82 1.92 -24.37
C SER A 7 -1.93 1.40 -23.45
N ASP A 8 -2.46 0.20 -23.74
CA ASP A 8 -3.49 -0.44 -22.92
C ASP A 8 -2.95 -0.78 -21.52
N ARG A 9 -1.70 -1.25 -21.45
CA ARG A 9 -1.02 -1.51 -20.17
C ARG A 9 -0.83 -0.24 -19.35
N ARG A 10 -0.44 0.87 -19.98
CA ARG A 10 -0.31 2.15 -19.27
C ARG A 10 -1.66 2.63 -18.71
N LYS A 11 -2.73 2.50 -19.50
CA LYS A 11 -4.09 2.84 -19.06
C LYS A 11 -4.55 1.94 -17.91
N ALA A 12 -4.30 0.63 -17.99
CA ALA A 12 -4.70 -0.33 -16.96
C ALA A 12 -3.97 -0.11 -15.61
N ALA A 13 -2.71 0.33 -15.65
CA ALA A 13 -1.95 0.69 -14.45
C ALA A 13 -2.20 2.11 -13.95
N GLN A 14 -3.03 2.91 -14.61
CA GLN A 14 -3.29 4.28 -14.19
C GLN A 14 -4.04 4.30 -12.85
N LEU A 15 -3.44 4.94 -11.85
CA LEU A 15 -4.06 5.16 -10.54
C LEU A 15 -5.02 6.34 -10.61
N SER A 16 -6.09 6.31 -9.80
CA SER A 16 -6.86 7.52 -9.55
C SER A 16 -5.98 8.54 -8.79
N PRO A 17 -6.22 9.85 -8.94
CA PRO A 17 -5.43 10.88 -8.25
C PRO A 17 -5.42 10.71 -6.73
N GLU A 18 -6.56 10.30 -6.15
CA GLU A 18 -6.69 9.99 -4.74
C GLU A 18 -5.77 8.83 -4.33
N VAL A 19 -5.87 7.68 -5.00
CA VAL A 19 -5.03 6.52 -4.70
C VAL A 19 -3.55 6.82 -4.91
N ALA A 20 -3.20 7.54 -5.98
CA ALA A 20 -1.82 7.88 -6.31
C ALA A 20 -1.10 8.66 -5.21
N THR A 21 -1.82 9.53 -4.49
CA THR A 21 -1.27 10.39 -3.43
C THR A 21 -1.36 9.78 -2.04
N THR A 22 -2.20 8.76 -1.84
CA THR A 22 -2.27 8.00 -0.59
C THR A 22 -0.91 7.41 -0.23
N ARG A 23 -0.49 7.59 1.03
CA ARG A 23 0.73 6.96 1.56
C ARG A 23 0.46 5.54 2.03
N LEU A 24 1.47 4.68 1.96
CA LEU A 24 1.35 3.30 2.44
C LEU A 24 0.95 3.26 3.93
N ILE A 25 1.44 4.19 4.75
CA ILE A 25 1.04 4.29 6.16
C ILE A 25 -0.45 4.63 6.34
N ALA A 26 -1.03 5.43 5.43
CA ALA A 26 -2.45 5.77 5.47
C ALA A 26 -3.31 4.55 5.08
N CYS A 27 -2.80 3.67 4.20
CA CYS A 27 -3.44 2.37 3.96
C CYS A 27 -3.45 1.52 5.24
N VAL A 28 -2.34 1.48 5.98
CA VAL A 28 -2.29 0.76 7.27
C VAL A 28 -3.24 1.37 8.29
N GLU A 29 -3.33 2.70 8.38
CA GLU A 29 -4.23 3.40 9.30
C GLU A 29 -5.70 3.16 8.96
N ALA A 30 -6.06 3.16 7.67
CA ALA A 30 -7.43 2.95 7.19
C ALA A 30 -7.83 1.46 7.08
N GLY A 31 -6.87 0.54 7.20
CA GLY A 31 -7.10 -0.89 6.97
C GLY A 31 -7.24 -1.30 5.53
N HIS A 32 -6.62 -0.57 4.62
CA HIS A 32 -6.60 -0.98 3.24
C HIS A 32 -5.52 -2.02 3.03
N ASP A 33 -5.89 -3.10 2.36
CA ASP A 33 -4.94 -4.04 1.78
C ASP A 33 -4.57 -3.52 0.38
N VAL A 34 -3.28 -3.58 0.05
CA VAL A 34 -2.79 -3.15 -1.27
C VAL A 34 -2.68 -4.37 -2.17
N TRP A 35 -3.61 -4.51 -3.11
CA TRP A 35 -3.59 -5.59 -4.11
C TRP A 35 -2.81 -5.17 -5.35
N PHE A 36 -2.02 -6.09 -5.88
CA PHE A 36 -1.16 -5.93 -7.04
C PHE A 36 -1.48 -6.98 -8.08
N LYS A 37 -1.45 -6.61 -9.36
CA LYS A 37 -1.46 -7.54 -10.49
C LYS A 37 -0.42 -7.19 -11.53
N CYS A 38 0.43 -8.15 -11.88
CA CYS A 38 1.39 -7.99 -12.97
C CYS A 38 0.66 -7.99 -14.32
N GLN A 39 0.95 -6.99 -15.14
CA GLN A 39 0.35 -6.82 -16.46
C GLN A 39 0.87 -7.81 -17.52
N TYR A 40 1.98 -8.50 -17.24
CA TYR A 40 2.68 -9.37 -18.18
C TYR A 40 2.39 -10.85 -17.92
N CYS A 41 2.56 -11.30 -16.68
CA CYS A 41 2.35 -12.71 -16.31
C CYS A 41 1.07 -12.96 -15.52
N GLY A 42 0.31 -11.90 -15.17
CA GLY A 42 -0.93 -12.03 -14.41
C GLY A 42 -0.77 -12.36 -12.93
N MET A 43 0.46 -12.51 -12.42
CA MET A 43 0.69 -12.79 -10.99
C MET A 43 0.05 -11.72 -10.10
N GLU A 44 -0.63 -12.18 -9.06
CA GLU A 44 -1.30 -11.33 -8.08
C GLU A 44 -0.69 -11.50 -6.69
N ARG A 45 -0.65 -10.40 -5.92
CA ARG A 45 -0.22 -10.40 -4.52
C ARG A 45 -1.00 -9.32 -3.77
N THR A 46 -1.24 -9.55 -2.50
CA THR A 46 -1.86 -8.56 -1.62
C THR A 46 -0.93 -8.27 -0.46
N TRP A 47 -0.63 -7.00 -0.22
CA TRP A 47 0.03 -6.55 1.00
C TRP A 47 -1.03 -6.17 2.02
N GLY A 48 -1.23 -7.04 3.00
CA GLY A 48 -1.99 -6.71 4.19
C GLY A 48 -1.17 -5.88 5.17
N ARG A 49 -1.83 -5.44 6.24
CA ARG A 49 -1.19 -4.67 7.33
C ARG A 49 0.09 -5.29 7.88
N GLY A 50 0.08 -6.58 8.23
CA GLY A 50 1.26 -7.27 8.77
C GLY A 50 2.44 -7.28 7.79
N GLU A 51 2.15 -7.36 6.48
CA GLU A 51 3.17 -7.32 5.45
C GLU A 51 3.74 -5.92 5.25
N MET A 52 2.89 -4.89 5.21
CA MET A 52 3.32 -3.48 5.14
C MET A 52 4.18 -3.07 6.33
N LEU A 53 3.87 -3.58 7.53
CA LEU A 53 4.64 -3.33 8.75
C LEU A 53 5.88 -4.22 8.90
N SER A 54 6.08 -5.19 8.00
CA SER A 54 7.26 -6.05 8.04
C SER A 54 8.56 -5.25 7.90
N ARG A 55 9.66 -5.80 8.43
CA ARG A 55 11.00 -5.18 8.33
C ARG A 55 11.38 -4.77 6.91
N ARG A 56 10.87 -5.47 5.89
CA ARG A 56 11.16 -5.20 4.48
C ARG A 56 10.43 -3.97 3.95
N LEU A 57 9.15 -3.82 4.27
CA LEU A 57 8.29 -2.78 3.70
C LEU A 57 8.16 -1.55 4.59
N ARG A 58 8.49 -1.65 5.88
CA ARG A 58 8.37 -0.54 6.83
C ARG A 58 9.13 0.74 6.43
N LYS A 59 10.24 0.60 5.70
CA LYS A 59 11.02 1.74 5.15
C LYS A 59 10.31 2.49 4.01
N HIS A 60 9.19 1.97 3.52
CA HIS A 60 8.37 2.54 2.46
C HIS A 60 7.04 3.10 2.98
N LEU A 61 6.82 3.13 4.30
CA LEU A 61 5.55 3.59 4.89
C LEU A 61 5.21 5.03 4.51
N SER A 62 6.22 5.90 4.38
CA SER A 62 6.06 7.29 3.94
C SER A 62 5.88 7.46 2.44
N TRP A 63 6.04 6.39 1.64
CA TRP A 63 5.90 6.47 0.18
C TRP A 63 4.44 6.52 -0.24
N THR A 64 4.16 7.28 -1.29
CA THR A 64 2.86 7.28 -1.96
C THR A 64 2.66 6.00 -2.77
N ILE A 65 1.41 5.61 -3.04
CA ILE A 65 1.12 4.44 -3.88
C ILE A 65 1.70 4.59 -5.29
N ASP A 66 1.70 5.79 -5.88
CA ASP A 66 2.38 6.01 -7.18
C ASP A 66 3.88 5.69 -7.09
N ARG A 67 4.57 6.14 -6.03
CA ARG A 67 5.98 5.82 -5.83
C ARG A 67 6.21 4.33 -5.61
N VAL A 68 5.33 3.67 -4.85
CA VAL A 68 5.35 2.22 -4.66
C VAL A 68 5.16 1.50 -5.99
N GLN A 69 4.20 1.92 -6.82
CA GLN A 69 3.92 1.33 -8.11
C GLN A 69 5.12 1.40 -9.06
N ARG A 70 5.77 2.57 -9.12
CA ARG A 70 6.97 2.78 -9.95
C ARG A 70 8.16 1.94 -9.51
N ALA A 71 8.28 1.69 -8.21
CA ALA A 71 9.35 0.87 -7.65
C ALA A 71 9.03 -0.64 -7.68
N ALA A 72 7.76 -1.02 -7.85
CA ALA A 72 7.33 -2.40 -7.81
C ALA A 72 7.67 -3.14 -9.10
N THR A 73 8.39 -4.24 -8.96
CA THR A 73 8.72 -5.18 -10.04
C THR A 73 8.08 -6.53 -9.78
N CYS A 74 7.66 -7.23 -10.83
CA CYS A 74 7.10 -8.56 -10.69
C CYS A 74 8.13 -9.55 -10.06
N PRO A 75 7.83 -10.19 -8.91
CA PRO A 75 8.71 -11.18 -8.29
C PRO A 75 8.83 -12.51 -9.05
N MET A 76 8.00 -12.76 -10.06
CA MET A 76 8.07 -14.01 -10.83
C MET A 76 9.37 -14.08 -11.63
N LYS A 77 10.12 -15.17 -11.43
CA LYS A 77 11.36 -15.44 -12.15
C LYS A 77 11.09 -15.45 -13.66
N GLY A 78 11.82 -14.62 -14.40
CA GLY A 78 11.69 -14.49 -15.86
C GLY A 78 10.64 -13.48 -16.34
N CYS A 79 9.82 -12.90 -15.45
CA CYS A 79 8.88 -11.84 -15.84
C CYS A 79 9.48 -10.45 -15.61
N GLY A 80 9.79 -10.08 -14.36
CA GLY A 80 10.36 -8.78 -14.02
C GLY A 80 9.51 -7.56 -14.41
N GLY A 81 8.28 -7.75 -14.90
CA GLY A 81 7.43 -6.70 -15.45
C GLY A 81 7.24 -5.53 -14.48
N PRO A 82 7.46 -4.27 -14.93
CA PRO A 82 7.28 -3.08 -14.11
C PRO A 82 5.80 -2.68 -14.03
N MET A 83 5.50 -1.69 -13.18
CA MET A 83 4.19 -1.00 -13.14
C MET A 83 3.01 -1.97 -13.01
N PRO A 84 2.87 -2.70 -11.89
CA PRO A 84 1.70 -3.52 -11.67
C PRO A 84 0.43 -2.65 -11.59
N ILE A 85 -0.71 -3.24 -11.90
CA ILE A 85 -2.01 -2.66 -11.55
C ILE A 85 -2.12 -2.71 -10.03
N ILE A 86 -2.46 -1.60 -9.39
CA ILE A 86 -2.68 -1.53 -7.95
C ILE A 86 -4.14 -1.20 -7.66
N ARG A 87 -4.71 -1.86 -6.65
CA ARG A 87 -6.02 -1.52 -6.07
C ARG A 87 -5.91 -1.50 -4.55
N LEU A 88 -6.58 -0.53 -3.93
CA LEU A 88 -6.79 -0.52 -2.49
C LEU A 88 -8.09 -1.28 -2.20
N MET A 89 -7.96 -2.38 -1.47
CA MET A 89 -9.10 -3.20 -1.04
C MET A 89 -9.40 -2.88 0.42
N GLN A 90 -10.66 -2.94 0.84
CA GLN A 90 -10.93 -2.98 2.27
C GLN A 90 -10.34 -4.27 2.84
N GLY A 91 -9.33 -4.12 3.69
CA GLY A 91 -8.65 -5.23 4.33
C GLY A 91 -9.45 -5.82 5.48
N GLY A 92 -9.18 -7.09 5.75
CA GLY A 92 -9.74 -7.81 6.88
C GLY A 92 -8.97 -7.48 8.16
N TYR A 93 -9.39 -6.47 8.91
CA TYR A 93 -9.13 -6.40 10.36
C TYR A 93 -9.84 -7.60 11.01
N GLN A 94 -9.15 -8.73 11.21
CA GLN A 94 -9.71 -9.89 11.92
C GLN A 94 -9.68 -9.74 13.45
N ASP A 95 -9.29 -8.56 13.94
CA ASP A 95 -9.06 -8.20 15.34
C ASP A 95 -10.24 -7.45 15.99
N GLY A 96 -11.41 -7.36 15.33
CA GLY A 96 -12.58 -6.66 15.89
C GLY A 96 -12.40 -5.15 16.02
N PHE A 97 -11.48 -4.58 15.25
CA PHE A 97 -11.13 -3.16 15.29
C PHE A 97 -12.27 -2.29 14.73
N ASP A 98 -12.77 -1.35 15.54
CA ASP A 98 -13.80 -0.40 15.11
C ASP A 98 -13.24 0.58 14.08
N ARG A 99 -13.81 0.53 12.87
CA ARG A 99 -13.43 1.35 11.72
C ARG A 99 -13.95 2.79 11.82
N SER A 100 -14.79 3.12 12.77
CA SER A 100 -15.33 4.48 12.91
C SER A 100 -14.43 5.39 13.75
N ASP A 101 -13.66 4.82 14.67
CA ASP A 101 -12.82 5.59 15.59
C ASP A 101 -11.43 5.87 15.01
N ALA A 102 -11.33 7.02 14.33
CA ALA A 102 -10.06 7.50 13.78
C ALA A 102 -8.98 7.70 14.86
N ARG A 103 -9.36 8.13 16.07
CA ARG A 103 -8.41 8.35 17.17
C ARG A 103 -7.82 7.03 17.64
N ARG A 104 -8.64 6.00 17.79
CA ARG A 104 -8.20 4.67 18.20
C ARG A 104 -7.31 4.01 17.14
N ARG A 105 -7.64 4.14 15.85
CA ARG A 105 -6.76 3.69 14.75
C ARG A 105 -5.40 4.35 14.82
N ARG A 106 -5.39 5.68 15.02
CA ARG A 106 -4.17 6.46 15.10
C ARG A 106 -3.31 6.05 16.28
N ALA A 107 -3.90 5.92 17.47
CA ALA A 107 -3.21 5.51 18.69
C ALA A 107 -2.56 4.13 18.53
N TRP A 108 -3.33 3.15 18.06
CA TRP A 108 -2.84 1.80 17.78
C TRP A 108 -1.67 1.79 16.79
N LEU A 109 -1.76 2.59 15.72
CA LEU A 109 -0.69 2.66 14.72
C LEU A 109 0.59 3.28 15.28
N VAL A 110 0.46 4.34 16.08
CA VAL A 110 1.61 4.96 16.76
C VAL A 110 2.30 3.95 17.68
N GLU A 111 1.55 3.25 18.52
CA GLU A 111 2.07 2.19 19.40
C GLU A 111 2.80 1.12 18.59
N THR A 112 2.17 0.62 17.52
CA THR A 112 2.73 -0.42 16.66
C THR A 112 4.05 0.00 15.99
N LEU A 113 4.17 1.28 15.59
CA LEU A 113 5.40 1.80 15.00
C LEU A 113 6.51 1.91 16.05
N LEU A 114 6.19 2.42 17.24
CA LEU A 114 7.13 2.55 18.34
C LEU A 114 7.66 1.17 18.77
N ASP A 115 6.79 0.16 18.89
CA ASP A 115 7.17 -1.23 19.16
C ASP A 115 8.08 -1.81 18.06
N ALA A 116 7.90 -1.39 16.81
CA ALA A 116 8.76 -1.75 15.70
C ALA A 116 10.07 -0.94 15.64
N GLY A 117 10.28 0.02 16.55
CA GLY A 117 11.42 0.93 16.57
C GLY A 117 11.42 1.96 15.43
N ILE A 118 10.23 2.37 14.98
CA ILE A 118 10.02 3.35 13.91
C ILE A 118 9.43 4.61 14.54
N MET A 119 10.03 5.76 14.29
CA MET A 119 9.42 7.02 14.70
C MET A 119 8.23 7.35 13.78
N PRO A 120 7.04 7.71 14.32
CA PRO A 120 5.85 8.01 13.50
C PRO A 120 6.10 9.03 12.37
N GLU A 121 6.91 10.05 12.64
CA GLU A 121 7.32 11.06 11.67
C GLU A 121 8.06 10.48 10.46
N ASP A 122 8.93 9.48 10.66
CA ASP A 122 9.65 8.80 9.58
C ASP A 122 8.70 8.00 8.68
N ALA A 123 7.61 7.48 9.26
CA ALA A 123 6.54 6.84 8.53
C ALA A 123 5.60 7.84 7.84
N GLY A 124 5.77 9.14 8.08
CA GLY A 124 4.93 10.21 7.53
C GLY A 124 3.64 10.46 8.31
N LEU A 125 3.54 9.97 9.55
CA LEU A 125 2.46 10.29 10.49
C LEU A 125 2.80 11.60 11.20
N THR A 126 2.47 12.73 10.58
CA THR A 126 2.54 14.03 11.27
C THR A 126 1.45 14.09 12.31
N SER A 127 1.75 14.57 13.52
CA SER A 127 0.78 14.87 14.57
C SER A 127 -0.16 16.00 14.12
N SER A 128 -1.09 15.69 13.23
CA SER A 128 -2.20 16.59 12.92
C SER A 128 -3.22 16.36 14.02
N ALA A 129 -3.12 17.14 15.09
CA ALA A 129 -4.28 17.40 15.94
C ALA A 129 -5.39 17.94 15.01
N PRO A 130 -6.62 17.40 15.05
CA PRO A 130 -7.72 18.07 14.40
C PRO A 130 -7.91 19.43 15.09
N GLY A 131 -7.72 20.50 14.34
CA GLY A 131 -8.28 21.80 14.67
C GLY A 131 -9.79 21.81 14.45
#